data_AF-A0A1V4UEL9-F1
#
_entry.id   AF-A0A1V4UEL9-F1
#
_cell.length_a   1.000
_cell.length_b   1.000
_cell.length_c   1.000
_cell.angle_alpha   90.00
_cell.angle_beta   90.00
_cell.angle_gamma   90.00
#
_symmetry.space_group_name_H-M   'P 1'
#
loop_
_entity.id
_entity.type
_entity.pdbx_description
1 polymer ?
#
loop_
_entity_poly.entity_id
_entity_poly.type
_entity_poly.pdbx_seq_one_letter_code
_entity_poly.pdbx_strand_id
1 'polypeptide(L)'
;MEQELVQIFELLVALVAAIVAYWQHRQKNQAVDAKEEAVVEKEIAQAQQWVAESEKNDVVAYFDPSDETVTKPPETVPARSWKMSDETKRWVTFNHKPDEQASLLKQIAEAEEQKKVNYFISVPGCFYEIEYGLVKGGGRG
;
A
#
# COMPACT_ATOMS: atom_id res chain seq x y z
N MET A 1 -76.97 7.26 -37.43
CA MET A 1 -76.37 5.93 -37.17
C MET A 1 -75.12 5.65 -38.00
N GLU A 2 -74.98 6.16 -39.24
CA GLU A 2 -73.78 5.91 -40.06
C GLU A 2 -72.54 6.72 -39.65
N GLN A 3 -72.69 7.99 -39.23
CA GLN A 3 -71.57 8.84 -38.80
C GLN A 3 -70.88 8.36 -37.52
N GLU A 4 -71.64 7.88 -36.52
CA GLU A 4 -71.06 7.35 -35.27
C GLU A 4 -70.24 6.07 -35.51
N LEU A 5 -70.66 5.22 -36.45
CA LEU A 5 -69.93 4.02 -36.85
C LEU A 5 -68.57 4.36 -37.49
N VAL A 6 -68.52 5.37 -38.36
CA VAL A 6 -67.26 5.86 -38.95
C VAL A 6 -66.32 6.42 -37.88
N GLN A 7 -66.86 7.17 -36.92
CA GLN A 7 -66.09 7.75 -35.83
C GLN A 7 -65.51 6.68 -34.89
N ILE A 8 -66.26 5.62 -34.58
CA ILE A 8 -65.77 4.47 -33.81
C ILE A 8 -64.63 3.76 -34.56
N PHE A 9 -64.75 3.59 -35.88
CA PHE A 9 -63.69 3.00 -36.70
C PHE A 9 -62.42 3.86 -36.72
N GLU A 10 -62.53 5.18 -36.88
CA GLU A 10 -61.39 6.09 -36.78
C GLU A 10 -60.69 5.99 -35.42
N LEU A 11 -61.48 5.91 -34.34
CA LEU A 11 -60.94 5.82 -32.98
C LEU A 11 -60.21 4.48 -32.76
N LEU A 12 -60.71 3.39 -33.34
CA LEU A 12 -60.02 2.10 -33.35
C LEU A 12 -58.72 2.15 -34.16
N VAL A 13 -58.72 2.77 -35.34
CA VAL A 13 -57.51 2.94 -36.16
C VAL A 13 -56.46 3.79 -35.43
N ALA A 14 -56.88 4.89 -34.80
CA ALA A 14 -56.01 5.73 -33.99
C ALA A 14 -55.42 4.98 -32.79
N LEU A 15 -56.23 4.13 -32.13
CA LEU A 15 -55.77 3.30 -31.03
C LEU A 15 -54.70 2.29 -31.48
N VAL A 16 -54.91 1.60 -32.61
CA VAL A 16 -53.91 0.67 -33.16
C VAL A 16 -52.63 1.41 -33.54
N ALA A 17 -52.73 2.58 -34.17
CA ALA A 17 -51.57 3.41 -34.52
C ALA A 17 -50.77 3.84 -33.27
N ALA A 18 -51.45 4.23 -32.19
CA ALA A 18 -50.82 4.59 -30.93
C ALA A 18 -50.09 3.39 -30.28
N ILE A 19 -50.68 2.20 -30.31
CA ILE A 19 -50.05 0.97 -29.79
C ILE A 19 -48.78 0.64 -30.59
N VAL A 20 -48.83 0.71 -31.92
CA VAL A 20 -47.67 0.47 -32.79
C VAL A 20 -46.57 1.50 -32.53
N ALA A 21 -46.93 2.78 -32.42
CA ALA A 21 -45.98 3.85 -32.13
C ALA A 21 -45.31 3.67 -30.76
N TYR A 22 -46.07 3.27 -29.73
CA TYR A 22 -45.52 2.95 -28.41
C TYR A 22 -44.51 1.79 -28.49
N TRP A 23 -44.83 0.73 -29.22
CA TRP A 23 -43.96 -0.44 -29.34
C TRP A 23 -42.67 -0.10 -30.11
N GLN A 24 -42.77 0.67 -31.19
CA GLN A 24 -41.61 1.16 -31.93
C GLN A 24 -40.73 2.09 -31.09
N HIS A 25 -41.33 2.99 -30.30
CA HIS A 25 -40.58 3.86 -29.40
C HIS A 25 -39.85 3.04 -28.32
N ARG A 26 -40.53 2.06 -27.72
CA ARG A 26 -39.92 1.16 -26.73
C ARG A 26 -38.74 0.37 -27.30
N GLN A 27 -38.88 -0.20 -28.51
CA GLN A 27 -37.77 -0.92 -29.15
C GLN A 27 -36.58 -0.01 -29.46
N LYS A 28 -36.83 1.22 -29.92
CA LYS A 28 -35.77 2.19 -30.16
C LYS A 28 -35.03 2.54 -28.88
N ASN A 29 -35.74 2.77 -27.78
CA ASN A 29 -35.11 3.07 -26.49
C ASN A 29 -34.27 1.89 -26.01
N GLN A 30 -34.77 0.65 -26.06
CA GLN A 30 -33.99 -0.54 -25.70
C GLN A 30 -32.71 -0.69 -26.53
N ALA A 31 -32.75 -0.36 -27.81
CA ALA A 31 -31.58 -0.40 -28.68
C ALA A 31 -30.59 0.75 -28.42
N VAL A 32 -31.05 1.87 -27.87
CA VAL A 32 -30.19 2.98 -27.41
C VAL A 32 -29.54 2.59 -26.09
N ASP A 33 -30.32 2.14 -25.12
CA ASP A 33 -29.84 1.71 -23.80
C ASP A 33 -28.77 0.63 -23.94
N ALA A 34 -29.01 -0.41 -24.75
CA ALA A 34 -28.03 -1.48 -24.99
C ALA A 34 -26.74 -0.99 -25.67
N LYS A 35 -26.82 0.05 -26.51
CA LYS A 35 -25.63 0.64 -27.13
C LYS A 35 -24.85 1.49 -26.14
N GLU A 36 -25.54 2.25 -25.30
CA GLU A 36 -24.92 3.04 -24.23
C GLU A 36 -24.22 2.12 -23.22
N GLU A 37 -24.88 1.05 -22.77
CA GLU A 37 -24.28 0.04 -21.89
C GLU A 37 -23.02 -0.58 -22.52
N ALA A 38 -23.07 -0.98 -23.79
CA ALA A 38 -21.91 -1.56 -24.48
C ALA A 38 -20.75 -0.57 -24.65
N VAL A 39 -21.03 0.74 -24.82
CA VAL A 39 -19.99 1.78 -24.86
C VAL A 39 -19.35 1.94 -23.48
N VAL A 40 -20.16 2.01 -22.43
CA VAL A 40 -19.68 2.10 -21.04
C VAL A 40 -18.83 0.89 -20.66
N GLU A 41 -19.28 -0.32 -20.97
CA GLU A 41 -18.49 -1.55 -20.74
C GLU A 41 -17.14 -1.51 -21.46
N LYS A 42 -17.11 -1.03 -22.70
CA LYS A 42 -15.88 -0.90 -23.48
C LYS A 42 -14.93 0.12 -22.88
N GLU A 43 -15.44 1.26 -22.41
CA GLU A 43 -14.62 2.28 -21.73
C GLU A 43 -14.04 1.75 -20.42
N ILE A 44 -14.85 1.04 -19.62
CA ILE A 44 -14.38 0.40 -18.38
C ILE A 44 -13.28 -0.63 -18.68
N ALA A 45 -13.49 -1.48 -19.70
CA ALA A 45 -12.49 -2.46 -20.10
C ALA A 45 -11.18 -1.80 -20.57
N GLN A 46 -11.28 -0.71 -21.33
CA GLN A 46 -10.11 0.06 -21.75
C GLN A 46 -9.38 0.71 -20.57
N ALA A 47 -10.12 1.26 -19.61
CA ALA A 47 -9.53 1.81 -18.39
C ALA A 47 -8.82 0.74 -17.56
N GLN A 48 -9.44 -0.44 -17.40
CA GLN A 48 -8.81 -1.58 -16.72
C GLN A 48 -7.54 -2.06 -17.44
N GLN A 49 -7.55 -2.10 -18.78
CA GLN A 49 -6.37 -2.42 -19.58
C GLN A 49 -5.24 -1.41 -19.37
N TRP A 50 -5.56 -0.10 -19.37
CA TRP A 50 -4.57 0.95 -19.12
C TRP A 50 -3.93 0.82 -17.73
N VAL A 51 -4.76 0.55 -16.70
CA VAL A 51 -4.26 0.32 -15.34
C VAL A 51 -3.35 -0.91 -15.30
N ALA A 52 -3.78 -2.04 -15.86
CA ALA A 52 -2.98 -3.25 -15.90
C ALA A 52 -1.66 -3.07 -16.67
N GLU A 53 -1.66 -2.26 -17.74
CA GLU A 53 -0.45 -1.92 -18.50
C GLU A 53 0.50 -1.03 -17.68
N SER A 54 -0.05 -0.07 -16.91
CA SER A 54 0.75 0.76 -16.01
C SER A 54 1.40 -0.05 -14.88
N GLU A 55 0.66 -0.91 -14.20
CA GLU A 55 1.20 -1.80 -13.17
C GLU A 55 2.27 -2.74 -13.73
N LYS A 56 2.05 -3.28 -14.94
CA LYS A 56 3.06 -4.09 -15.63
C LYS A 56 4.33 -3.28 -15.91
N ASN A 57 4.20 -2.05 -16.37
CA ASN A 57 5.35 -1.18 -16.66
C ASN A 57 6.14 -0.85 -15.40
N ASP A 58 5.48 -0.61 -14.27
CA ASP A 58 6.14 -0.37 -12.99
C ASP A 58 6.96 -1.60 -12.53
N VAL A 59 6.41 -2.81 -12.67
CA VAL A 59 7.14 -4.04 -12.37
C VAL A 59 8.34 -4.21 -13.31
N VAL A 60 8.16 -3.96 -14.61
CA VAL A 60 9.26 -4.05 -15.58
C VAL A 60 10.35 -3.03 -15.26
N ALA A 61 10.00 -1.80 -14.90
CA ALA A 61 10.95 -0.77 -14.50
C ALA A 61 11.75 -1.18 -13.26
N TYR A 62 11.11 -1.83 -12.28
CA TYR A 62 11.80 -2.34 -11.09
C TYR A 62 12.91 -3.37 -11.43
N PHE A 63 12.76 -4.12 -12.52
CA PHE A 63 13.72 -5.13 -12.98
C PHE A 63 14.62 -4.65 -14.13
N ASP A 64 14.57 -3.38 -14.53
CA ASP A 64 15.47 -2.85 -15.57
C ASP A 64 16.90 -2.78 -15.00
N PRO A 65 17.86 -3.55 -15.54
CA PRO A 65 19.25 -3.51 -15.09
C PRO A 65 19.93 -2.15 -15.33
N SER A 66 19.33 -1.30 -16.17
CA SER A 66 19.80 0.07 -16.45
C SER A 66 19.22 1.09 -15.47
N ASP A 67 18.16 0.76 -14.73
CA ASP A 67 17.56 1.64 -13.73
C ASP A 67 18.28 1.49 -12.38
N GLU A 68 19.27 2.34 -12.17
CA GLU A 68 20.00 2.36 -10.91
C GLU A 68 19.19 2.95 -9.74
N THR A 69 18.02 3.58 -9.97
CA THR A 69 17.25 4.25 -8.91
C THR A 69 16.78 3.29 -7.82
N VAL A 70 16.44 2.06 -8.18
CA VAL A 70 16.03 0.99 -7.27
C VAL A 70 17.22 0.50 -6.41
N THR A 71 18.44 0.65 -6.93
CA THR A 71 19.67 0.22 -6.25
C THR A 71 20.36 1.33 -5.47
N LYS A 72 19.91 2.59 -5.61
CA LYS A 72 20.49 3.74 -4.91
C LYS A 72 20.21 3.60 -3.41
N PRO A 73 21.23 3.39 -2.58
CA PRO A 73 21.05 3.41 -1.13
C PRO A 73 20.50 4.79 -0.73
N PRO A 74 19.65 4.85 0.31
CA PRO A 74 19.17 6.14 0.81
C PRO A 74 20.37 7.02 1.21
N GLU A 75 20.31 8.30 0.82
CA GLU A 75 21.40 9.28 1.00
C GLU A 75 21.80 9.45 2.47
N THR A 76 20.84 9.24 3.37
CA THR A 76 21.04 9.25 4.82
C THR A 76 20.69 7.90 5.42
N VAL A 77 21.63 6.95 5.31
CA VAL A 77 21.73 5.88 6.30
C VAL A 77 22.22 6.54 7.59
N PRO A 78 21.52 6.42 8.73
CA PRO A 78 22.07 6.91 9.98
C PRO A 78 23.44 6.25 10.15
N ALA A 79 24.50 7.08 10.25
CA ALA A 79 25.83 6.60 10.59
C ALA A 79 25.65 5.88 11.92
N ARG A 80 25.59 4.54 11.90
CA ARG A 80 25.35 3.75 13.10
C ARG A 80 26.49 4.04 14.05
N SER A 81 26.25 4.99 14.94
CA SER A 81 27.27 5.58 15.78
C SER A 81 27.75 4.49 16.72
N TRP A 82 29.05 4.46 17.00
CA TRP A 82 29.59 3.74 18.16
C TRP A 82 28.88 4.15 19.48
N LYS A 83 28.16 5.29 19.46
CA LYS A 83 27.30 5.78 20.53
C LYS A 83 25.97 5.03 20.58
N MET A 84 25.70 4.46 21.75
CA MET A 84 24.47 3.75 22.06
C MET A 84 23.35 4.75 22.42
N SER A 85 22.12 4.48 21.98
CA SER A 85 20.96 5.34 22.29
C SER A 85 20.53 5.19 23.75
N ASP A 86 19.85 6.21 24.29
CA ASP A 86 19.35 6.17 25.67
C ASP A 86 18.31 5.06 25.88
N GLU A 87 17.55 4.71 24.86
CA GLU A 87 16.60 3.59 24.89
C GLU A 87 17.32 2.25 25.04
N THR A 88 18.40 2.04 24.28
CA THR A 88 19.20 0.81 24.38
C THR A 88 19.95 0.74 25.71
N LYS A 89 20.43 1.88 26.24
CA LYS A 89 21.02 1.96 27.59
C LYS A 89 20.02 1.57 28.68
N ARG A 90 18.77 2.02 28.56
CA ARG A 90 17.67 1.63 29.48
C ARG A 90 17.36 0.15 29.39
N TRP A 91 17.39 -0.43 28.19
CA TRP A 91 17.13 -1.85 28.00
C TRP A 91 18.23 -2.73 28.63
N VAL A 92 19.51 -2.39 28.41
CA VAL A 92 20.65 -3.14 28.96
C VAL A 92 20.69 -3.08 30.49
N THR A 93 20.24 -1.97 31.09
CA THR A 93 20.22 -1.77 32.55
C THR A 93 18.95 -2.30 33.21
N PHE A 94 17.97 -2.77 32.43
CA PHE A 94 16.70 -3.27 32.95
C PHE A 94 16.90 -4.52 33.82
N ASN A 95 16.26 -4.56 34.99
CA ASN A 95 16.29 -5.70 35.93
C ASN A 95 17.67 -6.02 36.54
N HIS A 96 18.61 -5.07 36.55
CA HIS A 96 19.88 -5.14 37.28
C HIS A 96 19.84 -4.29 38.55
N LYS A 97 20.72 -4.59 39.52
CA LYS A 97 20.85 -3.77 40.74
C LYS A 97 21.44 -2.39 40.41
N PRO A 98 21.20 -1.34 41.21
CA PRO A 98 21.74 -0.01 40.95
C PRO A 98 23.27 0.02 40.73
N ASP A 99 24.02 -0.78 41.48
CA ASP A 99 25.48 -0.89 41.35
C ASP A 99 25.91 -1.53 40.01
N GLU A 100 25.17 -2.55 39.57
CA GLU A 100 25.39 -3.25 38.29
C GLU A 100 25.00 -2.35 37.11
N GLN A 101 23.92 -1.58 37.24
CA GLN A 101 23.52 -0.58 36.25
C GLN A 101 24.59 0.49 36.06
N ALA A 102 25.16 1.02 37.16
CA ALA A 102 26.24 2.00 37.09
C ALA A 102 27.50 1.41 36.43
N SER A 103 27.81 0.14 36.71
CA SER A 103 28.93 -0.57 36.06
C SER A 103 28.72 -0.72 34.55
N LEU A 104 27.53 -1.13 34.11
CA LEU A 104 27.19 -1.26 32.69
C LEU A 104 27.27 0.08 31.96
N LEU A 105 26.71 1.14 32.55
CA LEU A 105 26.76 2.48 31.97
C LEU A 105 28.19 3.01 31.88
N LYS A 106 29.04 2.71 32.86
CA LYS A 106 30.47 3.07 32.83
C LYS A 106 31.21 2.35 31.71
N GLN A 107 30.99 1.04 31.54
CA GLN A 107 31.61 0.26 30.46
C GLN A 107 31.18 0.75 29.07
N ILE A 108 29.90 1.11 28.92
CA ILE A 108 29.38 1.72 27.68
C ILE A 108 30.05 3.08 27.44
N ALA A 109 30.13 3.95 28.45
CA ALA A 109 30.75 5.27 28.31
C ALA A 109 32.23 5.18 27.91
N GLU A 110 32.98 4.24 28.49
CA GLU A 110 34.39 4.00 28.15
C GLU A 110 34.54 3.47 26.71
N ALA A 111 33.66 2.58 26.26
CA ALA A 111 33.65 2.09 24.89
C ALA A 111 33.26 3.18 23.88
N GLU A 112 32.32 4.06 24.24
CA GLU A 112 31.93 5.23 23.45
C GLU A 112 33.08 6.25 23.32
N GLU A 113 33.83 6.50 24.39
CA GLU A 113 35.03 7.36 24.39
C GLU A 113 36.12 6.80 23.48
N GLN A 114 36.32 5.48 23.51
CA GLN A 114 37.27 4.76 22.65
C GLN A 114 36.76 4.55 21.21
N LYS A 115 35.55 5.03 20.88
CA LYS A 115 34.89 4.87 19.57
C LYS A 115 34.84 3.41 19.09
N LYS A 116 34.67 2.47 20.02
CA LYS A 116 34.60 1.05 19.69
C LYS A 116 33.29 0.73 18.97
N VAL A 117 33.42 0.09 17.80
CA VAL A 117 32.27 -0.40 17.02
C VAL A 117 31.77 -1.76 17.50
N ASN A 118 32.63 -2.58 18.09
CA ASN A 118 32.28 -3.87 18.70
C ASN A 118 32.94 -3.97 20.07
N TYR A 119 32.16 -4.31 21.10
CA TYR A 119 32.66 -4.53 22.46
C TYR A 119 31.71 -5.40 23.29
N PHE A 120 32.24 -5.95 24.38
CA PHE A 120 31.47 -6.70 25.37
C PHE A 120 31.33 -5.87 26.64
N ILE A 121 30.14 -5.92 27.23
CA ILE A 121 29.87 -5.40 28.57
C ILE A 121 29.36 -6.53 29.45
N SER A 122 29.75 -6.54 30.72
CA SER A 122 29.43 -7.64 31.61
C SER A 122 29.17 -7.20 33.05
N VAL A 123 28.32 -7.98 33.72
CA VAL A 123 28.02 -7.94 35.15
C VAL A 123 28.04 -9.38 35.67
N PRO A 124 28.11 -9.60 37.00
CA PRO A 124 28.10 -10.96 37.54
C PRO A 124 26.87 -11.76 37.03
N GLY A 125 27.12 -12.83 36.28
CA GLY A 125 26.08 -13.70 35.72
C GLY A 125 25.42 -13.23 34.42
N CYS A 126 25.85 -12.13 33.79
CA CYS A 126 25.32 -11.70 32.50
C CYS A 126 26.34 -10.93 31.65
N PHE A 127 26.35 -11.17 30.33
CA PHE A 127 27.13 -10.40 29.38
C PHE A 127 26.27 -9.99 28.16
N TYR A 128 26.66 -8.88 27.53
CA TYR A 128 26.07 -8.39 26.29
C TYR A 128 27.17 -8.11 25.26
N GLU A 129 26.93 -8.51 24.02
CA GLU A 129 27.72 -8.14 22.85
C GLU A 129 27.07 -6.92 22.18
N ILE A 130 27.84 -5.85 22.04
CA ILE A 130 27.39 -4.60 21.42
C ILE A 130 28.10 -4.41 20.08
N GLU A 131 27.32 -4.12 19.03
CA GLU A 131 27.82 -3.80 17.69
C GLU A 131 27.13 -2.52 17.17
N TYR A 132 27.92 -1.52 16.79
CA TYR A 132 27.45 -0.20 16.33
C TYR A 132 26.42 0.46 17.26
N GLY A 133 26.64 0.37 18.57
CA GLY A 133 25.73 0.91 19.59
C GLY A 133 24.42 0.12 19.77
N LEU A 134 24.27 -1.05 19.14
CA LEU A 134 23.13 -1.94 19.27
C LEU A 134 23.52 -3.22 20.01
N VAL A 135 22.59 -3.81 20.74
CA VAL A 135 22.79 -5.13 21.35
C VAL A 135 22.65 -6.20 20.27
N LYS A 136 23.74 -6.93 20.01
CA LYS A 136 23.77 -8.04 19.07
C LYS A 136 23.36 -9.36 19.70
N GLY A 137 23.72 -9.55 20.96
CA GLY A 137 23.41 -10.75 21.71
C GLY A 137 23.76 -10.61 23.19
N GLY A 138 23.34 -11.57 23.99
CA GLY A 138 23.69 -11.62 25.40
C GLY A 138 23.39 -12.98 25.99
N GLY A 139 24.12 -13.33 27.04
CA GLY A 139 23.97 -14.58 27.77
C GLY A 139 23.79 -14.32 29.26
N ARG A 140 22.99 -15.16 29.90
CA ARG A 140 22.86 -15.22 31.36
C ARG A 140 23.35 -16.59 31.81
N GLY A 141 24.31 -16.62 32.72
CA GLY A 141 25.00 -17.83 33.19
C GLY A 141 25.06 -17.89 34.70
#